data_AF-A0A6M6JPB3-F1
#
_entry.id   AF-A0A6M6JPB3-F1
#
_cell.length_a   1.000
_cell.length_b   1.000
_cell.length_c   1.000
_cell.angle_alpha   90.00
_cell.angle_beta   90.00
_cell.angle_gamma   90.00
#
_symmetry.space_group_name_H-M   'P 1'
#
loop_
_entity.id
_entity.type
_entity.pdbx_description
1 polymer ?
#
loop_
_entity_poly.entity_id
_entity_poly.type
_entity_poly.pdbx_seq_one_letter_code
_entity_poly.pdbx_strand_id
1 'polypeptide(L)' 'MSDVTAFDTDFDGIVDSYSIDADHDGYVEAYAYDTDQNGYVDVYTEDTDGDGWLDTTVYDYNEDGVADDIVVG' A
#
# COMPACT_ATOMS: atom_id res chain seq x y z
N MET A 1 -18.11 1.99 -0.71
CA MET A 1 -17.51 0.66 -0.92
C MET A 1 -16.12 1.01 -1.43
N SER A 2 -15.07 0.69 -0.71
CA SER A 2 -13.71 0.92 -1.20
C SER A 2 -13.45 0.00 -2.40
N ASP A 3 -12.78 0.49 -3.43
CA ASP A 3 -12.23 -0.33 -4.49
C ASP A 3 -10.78 -0.69 -4.15
N VAL A 4 -10.43 -1.96 -4.33
CA VAL A 4 -9.08 -2.46 -4.09
C VAL A 4 -8.64 -3.23 -5.32
N THR A 5 -7.60 -2.75 -5.98
CA THR A 5 -7.00 -3.43 -7.13
C THR A 5 -5.67 -4.03 -6.74
N ALA A 6 -5.47 -5.30 -7.08
CA ALA A 6 -4.22 -6.03 -6.86
C ALA A 6 -3.43 -6.15 -8.16
N PHE A 7 -2.11 -6.01 -8.09
CA PHE A 7 -1.19 -6.09 -9.22
C PHE A 7 -0.12 -7.16 -8.95
N ASP A 8 -0.09 -8.15 -9.84
CA ASP A 8 0.99 -9.12 -9.99
C ASP A 8 1.70 -8.75 -11.30
N THR A 9 2.88 -8.14 -11.20
CA THR A 9 3.61 -7.55 -12.31
C THR A 9 4.63 -8.50 -12.93
N ASP A 10 5.09 -9.50 -12.17
CA ASP A 10 6.06 -10.48 -12.64
C ASP A 10 5.45 -11.87 -12.96
N PHE A 11 4.16 -12.06 -12.68
CA PHE A 11 3.34 -13.23 -12.95
C PHE A 11 3.77 -14.49 -12.19
N ASP A 12 4.33 -14.32 -10.98
CA ASP A 12 4.71 -15.43 -10.12
C ASP A 12 3.52 -15.99 -9.29
N GLY A 13 2.39 -15.28 -9.28
CA GLY A 13 1.17 -15.64 -8.56
C GLY A 13 1.08 -15.09 -7.13
N ILE A 14 2.05 -14.29 -6.71
CA ILE A 14 2.05 -13.44 -5.52
C ILE A 14 1.71 -12.00 -5.97
N VAL A 15 1.07 -11.24 -5.10
CA VAL A 15 0.69 -9.85 -5.42
C VAL A 15 1.83 -8.93 -5.01
N ASP A 16 2.39 -8.19 -5.97
CA ASP A 16 3.44 -7.21 -5.69
C ASP A 16 2.89 -5.94 -5.01
N SER A 17 1.68 -5.53 -5.38
CA SER A 17 1.10 -4.28 -4.85
C SER A 17 -0.42 -4.21 -4.92
N TYR A 18 -0.98 -3.33 -4.10
CA TYR A 18 -2.40 -2.98 -4.07
C TYR A 18 -2.59 -1.47 -4.18
N SER A 19 -3.65 -1.04 -4.85
CA SER A 19 -4.16 0.34 -4.81
C SER A 19 -5.55 0.36 -4.20
N ILE A 20 -5.81 1.36 -3.35
CA ILE A 20 -7.04 1.49 -2.58
C ILE A 20 -7.67 2.85 -2.89
N ASP A 21 -8.85 2.81 -3.53
CA ASP A 21 -9.76 3.94 -3.69
C ASP A 21 -10.86 3.78 -2.63
N ALA A 22 -10.63 4.37 -1.46
CA ALA A 22 -11.45 4.26 -0.28
C ALA A 22 -12.79 5.00 -0.43
N ASP A 23 -12.81 6.14 -1.11
CA ASP A 23 -13.98 7.02 -1.21
C ASP A 23 -14.75 6.94 -2.55
N HIS A 24 -14.19 6.23 -3.52
CA HIS A 24 -14.74 5.93 -4.84
C HIS A 24 -14.83 7.14 -5.78
N ASP A 25 -13.94 8.12 -5.60
CA ASP A 25 -13.88 9.30 -6.44
C ASP A 25 -13.00 9.11 -7.71
N GLY A 26 -12.30 7.99 -7.79
CA GLY A 26 -11.42 7.60 -8.89
C GLY A 26 -9.96 8.02 -8.73
N TYR A 27 -9.60 8.62 -7.58
CA TYR A 27 -8.23 8.75 -7.12
C TYR A 27 -7.89 7.60 -6.15
N VAL A 28 -6.60 7.45 -5.87
CA VAL A 28 -6.11 6.39 -4.97
C VAL A 28 -5.63 7.07 -3.71
N GLU A 29 -6.24 6.72 -2.57
CA GLU A 29 -5.87 7.27 -1.27
C GLU A 29 -4.77 6.45 -0.62
N ALA A 30 -4.57 5.19 -1.02
CA ALA A 30 -3.49 4.38 -0.46
C ALA A 30 -2.93 3.32 -1.40
N TYR A 31 -1.65 3.01 -1.21
CA TYR A 31 -0.97 1.87 -1.82
C TYR A 31 -0.38 0.95 -0.76
N ALA A 32 -0.32 -0.33 -1.08
CA ALA A 32 0.37 -1.34 -0.29
C ALA A 32 1.32 -2.13 -1.20
N TYR A 33 2.46 -2.56 -0.69
CA TYR A 33 3.48 -3.30 -1.44
C TYR A 33 3.96 -4.51 -0.63
N ASP A 34 4.25 -5.59 -1.34
CA ASP A 34 4.99 -6.77 -0.86
C ASP A 34 6.36 -6.71 -1.53
N THR A 35 7.34 -6.08 -0.89
CA THR A 35 8.64 -5.80 -1.54
C THR A 35 9.59 -6.99 -1.57
N ASP A 36 9.34 -8.01 -0.75
CA ASP A 36 10.14 -9.24 -0.71
C ASP A 36 9.47 -10.46 -1.37
N GLN A 37 8.23 -10.27 -1.87
CA GLN A 37 7.41 -11.23 -2.62
C GLN A 37 7.14 -12.52 -1.84
N ASN A 38 6.84 -12.39 -0.55
CA ASN A 38 6.56 -13.54 0.30
C ASN A 38 5.06 -13.76 0.56
N GLY A 39 4.21 -12.88 0.04
CA GLY A 39 2.75 -12.88 0.18
C GLY A 39 2.22 -12.00 1.31
N TYR A 40 3.08 -11.24 1.97
CA TYR A 40 2.72 -10.29 3.03
C TYR A 40 3.15 -8.87 2.64
N VAL A 41 2.30 -7.91 2.98
CA VAL A 41 2.61 -6.50 2.73
C VAL A 41 3.57 -6.01 3.81
N ASP A 42 4.68 -5.42 3.37
CA ASP A 42 5.72 -4.85 4.22
C ASP A 42 5.81 -3.31 4.10
N VAL A 43 5.12 -2.72 3.12
CA VAL A 43 5.04 -1.26 2.94
C VAL A 43 3.60 -0.83 2.70
N TYR A 44 3.14 0.18 3.43
CA TYR A 44 1.85 0.83 3.22
C TYR A 44 2.06 2.34 3.10
N THR A 45 1.34 3.00 2.20
CA THR A 45 1.42 4.45 2.03
C THR A 45 0.05 5.04 1.73
N GLU A 46 -0.22 6.22 2.30
CA GLU A 46 -1.52 6.88 2.19
C GLU A 46 -1.40 8.39 1.99
N ASP A 47 -2.32 8.93 1.21
CA ASP A 47 -2.66 10.35 1.12
C ASP A 47 -3.70 10.66 2.21
N THR A 48 -3.29 11.40 3.23
CA THR A 48 -4.11 11.68 4.40
C THR A 48 -4.83 13.02 4.31
N ASP A 49 -4.35 13.93 3.46
CA ASP A 49 -4.91 15.27 3.31
C ASP A 49 -5.71 15.48 2.01
N GLY A 50 -5.67 14.49 1.11
CA GLY A 50 -6.45 14.40 -0.11
C GLY A 50 -5.96 15.36 -1.20
N ASP A 51 -4.69 15.75 -1.17
CA ASP A 51 -4.10 16.64 -2.18
C ASP A 51 -3.59 15.90 -3.43
N GLY A 52 -3.67 14.56 -3.44
CA GLY A 52 -3.25 13.68 -4.51
C GLY A 52 -1.79 13.24 -4.40
N TRP A 53 -1.09 13.59 -3.32
CA TRP A 53 0.25 13.11 -3.00
C TRP A 53 0.23 12.23 -1.76
N LEU A 54 1.15 11.25 -1.72
CA LEU A 54 1.27 10.38 -0.57
C LEU A 54 1.99 11.11 0.57
N ASP A 55 1.31 11.21 1.71
CA ASP A 55 1.81 11.91 2.90
C ASP A 55 2.60 10.99 3.81
N THR A 56 2.07 9.78 4.02
CA THR A 56 2.57 8.87 5.05
C THR A 56 2.97 7.55 4.40
N THR A 57 4.13 7.04 4.78
CA THR A 57 4.60 5.70 4.43
C THR A 57 4.99 4.95 5.70
N VAL A 58 4.44 3.76 5.87
CA VAL A 58 4.65 2.84 6.98
C VAL A 58 5.40 1.63 6.45
N TYR A 59 6.43 1.22 7.17
CA TYR A 59 7.22 0.02 6.88
C TYR A 59 7.06 -0.98 8.02
N ASP A 60 6.78 -2.24 7.70
CA ASP A 60 6.77 -3.40 8.58
C ASP A 60 7.63 -4.49 7.94
N TYR A 61 8.94 -4.34 8.05
CA TYR A 61 9.92 -5.21 7.37
C TYR A 61 9.91 -6.65 7.88
N ASN A 62 9.33 -6.86 9.06
CA ASN A 62 9.32 -8.15 9.74
C ASN A 62 7.93 -8.81 9.73
N GLU A 63 6.92 -8.11 9.21
CA GLU A 63 5.54 -8.56 8.99
C GLU A 63 4.86 -9.06 10.27
N ASP A 64 5.20 -8.47 11.42
CA ASP A 64 4.57 -8.81 12.71
C ASP A 64 3.29 -8.00 12.98
N GLY A 65 2.93 -7.10 12.07
CA GLY A 65 1.79 -6.19 12.18
C GLY A 65 2.07 -4.95 13.00
N VAL A 66 3.33 -4.69 13.35
CA VAL A 66 3.79 -3.49 14.04
C VAL A 66 4.74 -2.74 13.11
N ALA A 67 4.47 -1.45 12.91
CA ALA A 67 5.34 -0.60 12.12
C ALA A 67 6.77 -0.56 12.70
N ASP A 68 7.75 -0.89 11.87
CA ASP A 68 9.17 -0.71 12.10
C ASP A 68 9.60 0.74 11.85
N ASP A 69 9.07 1.36 10.80
CA ASP A 69 9.35 2.76 10.45
C ASP A 69 8.11 3.47 9.92
N ILE A 70 8.05 4.78 10.15
CA ILE A 70 6.98 5.65 9.64
C ILE A 70 7.63 6.94 9.14
N VAL A 71 7.48 7.19 7.85
CA VAL A 71 7.92 8.40 7.17
C VAL A 71 6.69 9.26 6.90
N VAL A 72 6.75 10.53 7.27
CA VAL A 72 5.69 11.52 7.00
C VAL A 72 6.30 12.72 6.27
N GLY A 73 5.68 13.11 5.16
CA GLY A 73 6.07 14.21 4.26
C GLY A 73 5.58 15.59 4.68
#